data_AF-A0A4R2E1G5-F1
#
_entry.id   AF-A0A4R2E1G5-F1
#
_cell.length_a   1.000
_cell.length_b   1.000
_cell.length_c   1.000
_cell.angle_alpha   90.00
_cell.angle_beta   90.00
_cell.angle_gamma   90.00
#
_symmetry.space_group_name_H-M   'P 1'
#
loop_
_entity.id
_entity.type
_entity.pdbx_description
1 polymer ?
#
loop_
_entity_poly.entity_id
_entity_poly.type
_entity_poly.pdbx_seq_one_letter_code
_entity_poly.pdbx_strand_id
1 'polypeptide(L)' 'YSPDFIREKLDYLHDNPVRAGLVTKPEDYLYSSARSYAGLDGVLDVVQIDLPWITY' A
#
# COMPACT_ATOMS: atom_id res chain seq x y z
N TYR A 1 -12.78 -11.13 7.97
CA TYR A 1 -11.97 -9.99 8.45
C TYR A 1 -12.71 -8.71 8.14
N SER A 2 -12.64 -7.69 9.00
CA SER A 2 -13.26 -6.39 8.70
C SER A 2 -12.45 -5.64 7.64
N PRO A 3 -13.07 -4.79 6.81
CA PRO A 3 -12.37 -3.88 5.92
C PRO A 3 -11.28 -3.06 6.63
N ASP A 4 -11.59 -2.61 7.86
CA ASP A 4 -10.65 -1.85 8.69
C ASP A 4 -9.40 -2.65 9.06
N PHE A 5 -9.58 -3.94 9.42
CA PHE A 5 -8.44 -4.81 9.72
C PHE A 5 -7.53 -4.99 8.50
N ILE A 6 -8.11 -5.15 7.31
CA ILE A 6 -7.33 -5.29 6.06
C ILE A 6 -6.61 -3.98 5.74
N ARG A 7 -7.28 -2.83 5.88
CA ARG A 7 -6.69 -1.51 5.66
C ARG A 7 -5.50 -1.26 6.58
N GLU A 8 -5.66 -1.53 7.88
CA GLU A 8 -4.56 -1.38 8.85
C GLU A 8 -3.33 -2.21 8.45
N LYS A 9 -3.52 -3.46 7.99
CA LYS A 9 -2.40 -4.30 7.56
C LYS A 9 -1.79 -3.84 6.25
N LEU A 10 -2.60 -3.33 5.33
CA LEU A 10 -2.12 -2.76 4.07
C LEU A 10 -1.25 -1.52 4.31
N ASP A 11 -1.74 -0.60 5.14
CA ASP A 11 -1.03 0.62 5.52
C ASP A 11 0.30 0.28 6.20
N TYR A 12 0.29 -0.66 7.15
CA TYR A 12 1.51 -1.13 7.81
C TYR A 12 2.52 -1.72 6.82
N LEU A 13 2.06 -2.53 5.86
CA LEU A 13 2.92 -3.14 4.84
C LEU A 13 3.58 -2.08 3.95
N HIS A 14 2.81 -1.09 3.51
CA HIS A 14 3.30 0.01 2.66
C HIS A 14 4.24 0.96 3.39
N ASP A 15 4.06 1.15 4.70
CA ASP A 15 4.91 2.02 5.52
C ASP A 15 6.24 1.36 5.93
N ASN A 16 6.35 0.02 5.86
CA ASN A 16 7.57 -0.71 6.26
C ASN A 16 8.88 -0.19 5.62
N PRO A 17 8.96 0.08 4.30
CA PRO A 17 10.15 0.66 3.69
C PRO A 17 10.53 2.04 4.23
N VAL A 18 9.54 2.85 4.64
CA VAL A 18 9.74 4.16 5.25
C VAL A 18 10.27 4.00 6.67
N ARG A 19 9.65 3.15 7.47
CA ARG A 19 10.09 2.83 8.85
C ARG A 19 11.51 2.26 8.89
N ALA A 20 11.89 1.51 7.86
CA ALA A 20 13.23 0.97 7.69
C ALA A 20 14.27 2.01 7.21
N GLY A 21 13.83 3.23 6.84
CA GLY A 21 14.71 4.29 6.34
C GLY A 21 15.23 4.07 4.92
N LEU A 22 14.61 3.16 4.15
CA LEU A 22 15.03 2.87 2.78
C LEU A 22 14.54 3.95 1.79
N VAL A 23 13.36 4.51 2.06
CA VAL A 23 12.70 5.53 1.24
C VAL A 23 11.99 6.54 2.13
N THR A 24 11.68 7.72 1.61
CA THR A 24 10.94 8.76 2.35
C THR A 24 9.43 8.68 2.14
N LYS A 25 8.97 7.98 1.08
CA LYS A 25 7.55 7.72 0.80
C LYS A 25 7.32 6.24 0.45
N PRO A 26 6.16 5.66 0.82
CA PRO A 26 5.83 4.26 0.52
C PRO A 26 5.98 3.89 -0.96
N GLU A 27 5.49 4.75 -1.86
CA GLU A 27 5.48 4.54 -3.31
C GLU A 27 6.86 4.68 -3.97
N ASP A 28 7.86 5.22 -3.27
CA ASP A 28 9.22 5.29 -3.80
C ASP A 28 9.94 3.94 -3.72
N TYR A 29 9.42 2.97 -2.94
CA TYR A 29 10.00 1.63 -2.88
C TYR A 29 9.60 0.80 -4.11
N LEU A 30 10.57 0.55 -5.00
CA LEU A 30 10.37 -0.13 -6.29
C LEU A 30 9.63 -1.47 -6.19
N TYR A 31 9.90 -2.23 -5.12
CA TYR A 31 9.34 -3.56 -4.90
C TYR A 31 8.12 -3.56 -3.97
N SER A 32 7.46 -2.41 -3.77
CA SER A 32 6.20 -2.30 -3.03
C SER A 32 5.01 -2.15 -3.98
N SER A 33 3.88 -2.77 -3.62
CA SER A 33 2.60 -2.49 -4.28
C SER A 33 2.04 -1.10 -3.95
N ALA A 34 2.61 -0.37 -2.99
CA ALA A 34 2.26 1.03 -2.70
C ALA A 34 2.27 1.90 -3.97
N ARG A 35 3.15 1.57 -4.92
CA ARG A 35 3.23 2.17 -6.26
C ARG A 35 1.90 2.07 -7.02
N SER A 36 1.35 0.87 -7.08
CA SER A 36 0.08 0.60 -7.75
C SER A 36 -1.06 1.39 -7.12
N TYR A 37 -1.10 1.49 -5.78
CA TYR A 37 -2.09 2.29 -5.05
C TYR A 37 -1.91 3.81 -5.25
N ALA A 38 -0.70 4.27 -5.57
CA ALA A 38 -0.42 5.64 -5.97
C ALA A 38 -0.63 5.91 -7.48
N GLY A 39 -1.11 4.93 -8.25
CA GLY A 39 -1.27 5.05 -9.71
C GLY A 39 0.05 5.07 -10.48
N LEU A 40 1.13 4.57 -9.88
CA LEU A 40 2.44 4.43 -10.49
C LEU A 40 2.67 2.99 -10.98
N ASP A 41 3.49 2.86 -12.02
CA ASP A 41 3.91 1.56 -12.52
C ASP A 41 4.80 0.82 -11.50
N GLY A 42 4.49 -0.46 -11.30
CA GLY A 42 5.25 -1.40 -10.47
C GLY A 42 6.02 -2.41 -11.32
N VAL A 43 6.93 -3.14 -10.67
CA VAL A 43 7.69 -4.23 -11.32
C VAL A 43 6.80 -5.42 -11.70
N LEU A 44 5.70 -5.60 -10.96
CA LEU A 44 4.72 -6.65 -11.16
C LEU A 44 3.35 -6.00 -11.37
N ASP A 45 2.52 -6.66 -12.16
CA ASP A 45 1.10 -6.32 -12.24
C ASP A 45 0.41 -6.75 -10.93
N VAL A 46 -0.39 -5.85 -10.37
CA VAL A 46 -1.03 -6.03 -9.06
C VAL A 46 -2.51 -5.74 -9.20
N VAL A 47 -3.33 -6.73 -8.83
CA VAL A 47 -4.77 -6.52 -8.65
C VAL A 47 -5.00 -5.87 -7.29
N GLN A 48 -5.52 -4.66 -7.29
CA GLN A 48 -5.86 -3.94 -6.06
C GLN A 48 -7.06 -4.58 -5.37
N ILE A 49 -7.04 -4.57 -4.04
CA ILE A 49 -8.16 -5.04 -3.24
C ILE A 49 -9.23 -3.95 -3.20
N ASP A 50 -10.45 -4.26 -3.64
CA ASP A 50 -11.62 -3.40 -3.44
C ASP A 50 -12.00 -3.39 -1.96
N LEU A 51 -11.69 -2.29 -1.28
CA LEU A 51 -12.19 -2.02 0.07
C LEU A 51 -13.41 -1.11 -0.03
N PRO A 52 -14.52 -1.42 0.67
CA PRO A 52 -15.70 -0.57 0.65
C PRO A 52 -15.35 0.85 1.11
N TRP A 53 -15.91 1.84 0.42
CA TRP A 53 -15.83 3.23 0.83
C TRP A 53 -16.56 3.40 2.17
N ILE A 54 -15.83 3.84 3.19
CA ILE A 54 -16.42 4.14 4.50
C ILE A 54 -17.00 5.55 4.40
N THR A 55 -18.32 5.68 4.34
CA THR A 55 -19.01 6.94 4.63
C THR A 55 -19.21 7.04 6.14
N TYR A 56 -18.72 8.14 6.72
CA TYR A 56 -18.89 8.51 8.13
C TYR A 56 -20.31 9.00 8.41
#